data_AF-F3ZCT5-F1
#
_entry.id   AF-F3ZCT5-F1
#
_cell.length_a   1.000
_cell.length_b   1.000
_cell.length_c   1.000
_cell.angle_alpha   90.00
_cell.angle_beta   90.00
_cell.angle_gamma   90.00
#
_symmetry.space_group_name_H-M   'P 1'
#
loop_
_entity.id
_entity.type
_entity.pdbx_description
1 polymer ?
#
loop_
_entity_poly.entity_id
_entity_poly.type
_entity_poly.pdbx_seq_one_letter_code
_entity_poly.pdbx_strand_id
1 'polypeptide(L)'
;MKGGSAPSRPCGRTCCGVSRAFPGRWPRGTDTWHSVPAGSPPVDPGVLTPGMPKGTRMTSRFTELAVDCVDPRALARFWCAVLGYEVYEDEDGDFVSIGAPGTGAARAGDAPPSLAFARVPEGKAVKNRLHIDVNPSDREQAAEVERLLALGARHVDVGQGDDVSWVTLADIEGNEFCVLARRVE
;
A
#
# COMPACT_ATOMS: atom_id res chain seq x y z
N MET A 1 10.48 32.83 -47.67
CA MET A 1 9.13 32.38 -48.06
C MET A 1 9.19 30.91 -48.47
N LYS A 2 8.31 30.10 -47.86
CA LYS A 2 8.02 28.65 -48.08
C LYS A 2 9.19 27.70 -47.75
N GLY A 3 9.14 26.80 -46.75
CA GLY A 3 8.01 26.15 -46.08
C GLY A 3 7.85 24.73 -46.62
N GLY A 4 8.33 23.73 -45.88
CA GLY A 4 8.23 22.30 -46.21
C GLY A 4 8.41 21.45 -44.96
N SER A 5 7.33 21.29 -44.20
CA SER A 5 7.25 20.45 -42.99
C SER A 5 7.05 18.98 -43.37
N ALA A 6 7.80 18.08 -42.74
CA ALA A 6 7.56 16.65 -42.77
C ALA A 6 6.35 16.28 -41.87
N PRO A 7 5.59 15.21 -42.19
CA PRO A 7 4.42 14.82 -41.40
C PRO A 7 4.82 14.07 -40.13
N SER A 8 4.49 14.64 -38.97
CA SER A 8 4.57 13.99 -37.66
C SER A 8 3.49 12.92 -37.53
N ARG A 9 3.90 11.68 -37.22
CA ARG A 9 3.01 10.58 -36.85
C ARG A 9 2.27 10.90 -35.53
N PRO A 10 0.97 10.62 -35.41
CA PRO A 10 0.26 10.76 -34.14
C PRO A 10 0.71 9.65 -33.18
N CYS A 11 1.37 10.06 -32.09
CA CYS A 11 1.51 9.25 -30.89
C CYS A 11 0.11 9.02 -30.31
N GLY A 12 -0.38 7.78 -30.42
CA GLY A 12 -1.65 7.37 -29.86
C GLY A 12 -1.60 7.45 -28.34
N ARG A 13 -2.09 8.57 -27.78
CA ARG A 13 -2.54 8.67 -26.40
C ARG A 13 -3.75 7.77 -26.22
N THR A 14 -3.57 6.69 -25.48
CA THR A 14 -4.62 6.19 -24.59
C THR A 14 -4.16 6.46 -23.17
N CYS A 15 -4.37 7.73 -22.77
CA CYS A 15 -4.50 8.09 -21.37
C CYS A 15 -5.73 7.34 -20.81
N CYS A 16 -5.54 6.12 -20.31
CA CYS A 16 -6.51 5.53 -19.38
C CYS A 16 -6.24 6.19 -18.03
N GLY A 17 -7.08 7.18 -17.74
CA GLY A 17 -6.94 8.03 -16.56
C GLY A 17 -7.24 7.30 -15.26
N VAL A 18 -6.40 7.55 -14.27
CA VAL A 18 -6.83 8.01 -12.95
C VAL A 18 -5.90 9.16 -12.59
N SER A 19 -6.16 10.31 -13.18
CA SER A 19 -5.63 11.59 -12.72
C SER A 19 -6.84 12.45 -12.40
N ARG A 20 -7.36 12.22 -11.19
CA ARG A 20 -8.12 13.22 -10.45
C ARG A 20 -7.62 13.10 -9.02
N ALA A 21 -6.69 13.98 -8.65
CA ALA A 21 -6.64 14.47 -7.29
C ALA A 21 -8.09 14.76 -6.87
N PHE A 22 -8.60 14.02 -5.89
CA PHE A 22 -9.87 14.34 -5.28
C PHE A 22 -9.64 15.66 -4.52
N PRO A 23 -10.23 16.80 -4.92
CA PRO A 23 -10.09 18.05 -4.17
C PRO A 23 -11.04 18.09 -2.96
N GLY A 24 -11.54 16.93 -2.55
CA GLY A 24 -12.52 16.79 -1.49
C GLY A 24 -11.83 16.46 -0.17
N ARG A 25 -11.72 17.46 0.71
CA ARG A 25 -11.66 17.23 2.16
C ARG A 25 -12.80 16.25 2.49
N TRP A 26 -12.47 15.05 2.96
CA TRP A 26 -13.47 14.14 3.51
C TRP A 26 -14.27 14.91 4.58
N PRO A 27 -15.61 14.95 4.51
CA PRO A 27 -16.38 15.57 5.57
C PRO A 27 -16.01 14.88 6.88
N ARG A 28 -15.66 15.65 7.92
CA ARG A 28 -15.71 15.13 9.29
C ARG A 28 -17.17 14.85 9.61
N GLY A 29 -17.60 13.64 9.28
CA GLY A 29 -18.90 13.11 9.61
C GLY A 29 -18.98 12.92 11.11
N THR A 30 -19.93 13.63 11.70
CA THR A 30 -20.34 13.59 13.10
C THR A 30 -20.63 12.17 13.57
N ASP A 31 -20.32 11.89 14.83
CA ASP A 31 -20.77 10.73 15.60
C ASP A 31 -22.30 10.64 15.66
N THR A 32 -22.91 10.15 14.58
CA THR A 32 -24.28 9.64 14.60
C THR A 32 -24.27 8.26 13.99
N TRP A 33 -23.93 7.28 14.82
CA TRP A 33 -24.31 5.90 14.60
C TRP A 33 -25.84 5.88 14.48
N HIS A 34 -26.35 5.83 13.24
CA HIS A 34 -27.73 5.43 13.04
C HIS A 34 -27.84 4.00 13.54
N SER A 35 -28.52 3.82 14.68
CA SER A 35 -28.97 2.52 15.15
C SER A 35 -29.55 1.76 13.98
N VAL A 36 -29.02 0.58 13.68
CA VAL A 36 -29.66 -0.36 12.77
C VAL A 36 -31.08 -0.59 13.32
N PRO A 37 -32.15 -0.33 12.54
CA PRO A 37 -33.50 -0.62 12.98
C PRO A 37 -33.58 -2.09 13.37
N ALA A 38 -34.06 -2.38 14.58
CA ALA A 38 -34.38 -3.73 15.00
C ALA A 38 -35.40 -4.31 13.99
N GLY A 39 -34.98 -5.27 13.17
CA GLY A 39 -35.81 -5.85 12.11
C GLY A 39 -35.12 -6.12 10.76
N SER A 40 -33.79 -5.95 10.65
CA SER A 40 -33.07 -6.47 9.47
C SER A 40 -33.29 -7.99 9.37
N PRO A 41 -33.73 -8.53 8.22
CA PRO A 41 -33.90 -9.96 8.07
C PRO A 41 -32.55 -10.66 8.31
N PRO A 42 -32.54 -11.85 8.96
CA PRO A 42 -31.31 -12.59 9.15
C PRO A 42 -30.67 -12.84 7.78
N VAL A 43 -29.40 -12.48 7.65
CA VAL A 43 -28.57 -12.92 6.53
C VAL A 43 -28.58 -14.45 6.55
N ASP A 44 -29.09 -15.07 5.49
CA ASP A 44 -29.08 -16.51 5.35
C ASP A 44 -27.61 -16.98 5.26
N PRO A 45 -27.08 -17.73 6.24
CA PRO A 45 -25.72 -18.23 6.19
C PRO A 45 -25.52 -19.28 5.08
N GLY A 46 -26.57 -19.68 4.37
CA GLY A 46 -26.59 -20.66 3.28
C GLY A 46 -26.17 -20.14 1.91
N VAL A 47 -25.93 -18.84 1.70
CA VAL A 47 -25.39 -18.33 0.43
C VAL A 47 -23.86 -18.20 0.52
N LEU A 48 -23.19 -19.30 0.84
CA LEU A 48 -21.80 -19.51 0.41
C LEU A 48 -21.88 -20.14 -0.98
N THR A 49 -21.40 -19.37 -1.96
CA THR A 49 -21.38 -19.68 -3.39
C THR A 49 -21.02 -21.15 -3.71
N PRO A 50 -21.67 -21.75 -4.73
CA PRO A 50 -21.33 -23.10 -5.19
C PRO A 50 -19.87 -23.16 -5.65
N GLY A 51 -19.23 -24.31 -5.38
CA GLY A 51 -17.80 -24.55 -5.64
C GLY A 51 -17.35 -24.02 -6.99
N MET A 52 -16.51 -22.98 -6.96
CA MET A 52 -15.96 -22.38 -8.16
C MET A 52 -15.07 -23.42 -8.86
N PRO A 53 -15.27 -23.69 -10.17
CA PRO A 53 -14.48 -24.69 -10.88
C PRO A 53 -12.99 -24.30 -10.87
N LYS A 54 -12.12 -25.30 -10.69
CA LYS A 54 -10.66 -25.12 -10.79
C LYS A 54 -10.33 -24.53 -12.15
N GLY A 55 -9.75 -23.32 -12.17
CA GLY A 55 -9.38 -22.60 -13.40
C GLY A 55 -10.15 -21.30 -13.65
N THR A 56 -11.13 -20.94 -12.82
CA THR A 56 -11.73 -19.58 -12.87
C THR A 56 -10.69 -18.56 -12.45
N ARG A 57 -10.26 -17.71 -13.39
CA ARG A 57 -9.36 -16.59 -13.11
C ARG A 57 -10.11 -15.59 -12.24
N MET A 58 -9.55 -15.25 -11.08
CA MET A 58 -10.12 -14.20 -10.22
C MET A 58 -10.19 -12.89 -11.02
N THR A 59 -11.34 -12.22 -10.98
CA THR A 59 -11.59 -10.99 -11.74
C THR A 59 -10.94 -9.77 -11.11
N SER A 60 -10.78 -9.77 -9.78
CA SER A 60 -10.08 -8.73 -9.03
C SER A 60 -8.67 -9.17 -8.66
N ARG A 61 -7.73 -8.22 -8.66
CA ARG A 61 -6.34 -8.39 -8.21
C ARG A 61 -6.00 -7.31 -7.19
N PHE A 62 -5.24 -7.66 -6.15
CA PHE A 62 -4.70 -6.69 -5.21
C PHE A 62 -3.41 -6.10 -5.78
N THR A 63 -3.45 -4.84 -6.22
CA THR A 63 -2.36 -4.22 -6.98
C THR A 63 -1.58 -3.19 -6.17
N GLU A 64 -2.22 -2.55 -5.20
CA GLU A 64 -1.64 -1.42 -4.48
C GLU A 64 -2.29 -1.23 -3.11
N LEU A 65 -1.46 -0.86 -2.14
CA LEU A 65 -1.87 -0.33 -0.85
C LEU A 65 -1.42 1.14 -0.76
N ALA A 66 -2.36 2.05 -0.51
CA ALA A 66 -2.07 3.45 -0.26
C ALA A 66 -1.90 3.72 1.25
N VAL A 67 -0.91 4.55 1.58
CA VAL A 67 -0.55 4.98 2.93
C VAL A 67 -0.44 6.50 2.93
N ASP A 68 -1.20 7.15 3.81
CA ASP A 68 -1.11 8.58 4.02
C ASP A 68 0.16 8.91 4.82
N CYS A 69 0.88 9.97 4.44
CA CYS A 69 2.15 10.33 5.04
C CYS A 69 2.46 11.83 4.88
N VAL A 70 3.36 12.35 5.71
CA VAL A 70 3.82 13.74 5.66
C VAL A 70 4.88 13.92 4.57
N ASP A 71 5.81 12.97 4.40
CA ASP A 71 6.87 12.99 3.39
C ASP A 71 6.90 11.70 2.54
N PRO A 72 6.13 11.67 1.43
CA PRO A 72 6.09 10.54 0.51
C PRO A 72 7.46 10.06 0.03
N ARG A 73 8.41 10.98 -0.21
CA ARG A 73 9.73 10.64 -0.74
C ARG A 73 10.60 9.99 0.32
N ALA A 74 10.57 10.50 1.55
CA ALA A 74 11.29 9.88 2.66
C ALA A 74 10.75 8.48 2.96
N LEU A 75 9.42 8.36 3.01
CA LEU A 75 8.78 7.10 3.31
C LEU A 75 8.99 6.06 2.20
N ALA A 76 8.93 6.47 0.93
CA ALA A 76 9.27 5.62 -0.21
C ALA A 76 10.70 5.09 -0.14
N ARG A 77 11.69 5.93 0.20
CA ARG A 77 13.09 5.50 0.34
C ARG A 77 13.25 4.45 1.43
N PHE A 78 12.59 4.64 2.58
CA PHE A 78 12.60 3.65 3.66
C PHE A 78 12.04 2.32 3.16
N TRP A 79 10.83 2.31 2.59
CA TRP A 79 10.18 1.08 2.15
C TRP A 79 10.86 0.41 0.94
N CYS A 80 11.51 1.17 0.05
CA CYS A 80 12.41 0.62 -0.97
C CYS A 80 13.58 -0.15 -0.35
N ALA A 81 14.20 0.38 0.72
CA ALA A 81 15.29 -0.31 1.42
C ALA A 81 14.80 -1.54 2.22
N VAL A 82 13.52 -1.58 2.59
CA VAL A 82 12.88 -2.76 3.21
C VAL A 82 12.63 -3.85 2.18
N LEU A 83 11.98 -3.51 1.06
CA LEU A 83 11.40 -4.47 0.11
C LEU A 83 12.25 -4.74 -1.14
N GLY A 84 13.31 -3.97 -1.36
CA GLY A 84 14.07 -4.00 -2.62
C GLY A 84 13.27 -3.48 -3.82
N TYR A 85 12.32 -2.57 -3.57
CA TYR A 85 11.44 -2.01 -4.60
C TYR A 85 12.06 -0.78 -5.29
N GLU A 86 11.52 -0.42 -6.45
CA GLU A 86 11.89 0.77 -7.24
C GLU A 86 10.82 1.86 -7.10
N VAL A 87 11.25 3.13 -7.19
CA VAL A 87 10.37 4.31 -7.04
C VAL A 87 9.74 4.70 -8.38
N TYR A 88 8.45 5.02 -8.33
CA TYR A 88 7.65 5.61 -9.40
C TYR A 88 6.94 6.85 -8.86
N GLU A 89 7.33 8.02 -9.34
CA GLU A 89 6.90 9.31 -8.80
C GLU A 89 6.24 10.17 -9.88
N ASP A 90 5.22 10.94 -9.49
CA ASP A 90 4.62 11.97 -10.33
C ASP A 90 5.47 13.26 -10.34
N GLU A 91 5.12 14.23 -11.18
CA GLU A 91 5.94 15.44 -11.33
C GLU A 91 5.99 16.29 -10.04
N ASP A 92 4.92 16.27 -9.24
CA ASP A 92 4.75 17.13 -8.07
C ASP A 92 5.31 16.49 -6.77
N GLY A 93 5.49 15.17 -6.73
CA GLY A 93 5.97 14.43 -5.55
C GLY A 93 4.98 14.40 -4.39
N ASP A 94 3.70 14.66 -4.66
CA ASP A 94 2.60 14.53 -3.71
C ASP A 94 2.10 13.07 -3.65
N PHE A 95 2.40 12.29 -4.69
CA PHE A 95 2.13 10.87 -4.74
C PHE A 95 3.37 10.11 -5.22
N VAL A 96 3.90 9.25 -4.35
CA VAL A 96 5.07 8.41 -4.65
C VAL A 96 4.68 6.96 -4.50
N SER A 97 4.80 6.17 -5.56
CA SER A 97 4.60 4.72 -5.52
C SER A 97 5.92 3.99 -5.55
N ILE A 98 5.96 2.79 -4.97
CA ILE A 98 7.08 1.86 -5.06
C ILE A 98 6.57 0.48 -5.50
N GLY A 99 7.32 -0.21 -6.34
CA GLY A 99 6.94 -1.53 -6.84
C GLY A 99 8.13 -2.44 -7.08
N ALA A 100 7.85 -3.74 -7.25
CA ALA A 100 8.89 -4.72 -7.53
C ALA A 100 9.70 -4.35 -8.78
N PRO A 101 11.02 -4.64 -8.82
CA PRO A 101 11.87 -4.28 -9.93
C PRO A 101 11.35 -4.77 -11.28
N GLY A 102 11.46 -3.94 -12.32
CA GLY A 102 11.11 -4.31 -13.70
C GLY A 102 9.60 -4.39 -13.99
N THR A 103 8.74 -4.02 -13.04
CA THR A 103 7.28 -3.94 -13.26
C THR A 103 6.85 -2.63 -13.93
N GLY A 104 7.65 -1.56 -13.79
CA GLY A 104 7.30 -0.22 -14.24
C GLY A 104 6.11 0.37 -13.49
N ALA A 105 5.66 1.56 -13.88
CA ALA A 105 4.44 2.15 -13.32
C ALA A 105 3.16 1.37 -13.69
N ALA A 106 3.22 0.58 -14.77
CA ALA A 106 2.16 -0.29 -15.23
C ALA A 106 2.21 -1.61 -14.44
N ARG A 107 1.58 -1.60 -13.26
CA ARG A 107 1.44 -2.68 -12.26
C ARG A 107 0.71 -3.93 -12.81
N ALA A 108 1.23 -4.50 -13.89
CA ALA A 108 0.59 -5.56 -14.67
C ALA A 108 1.16 -6.94 -14.34
N GLY A 109 0.33 -7.97 -14.54
CA GLY A 109 0.74 -9.36 -14.34
C GLY A 109 0.70 -9.78 -12.88
N ASP A 110 1.50 -10.77 -12.54
CA ASP A 110 1.48 -11.45 -11.24
C ASP A 110 2.51 -10.86 -10.26
N ALA A 111 2.85 -9.59 -10.46
CA ALA A 111 3.72 -8.84 -9.57
C ALA A 111 3.10 -8.68 -8.17
N PRO A 112 3.92 -8.66 -7.11
CA PRO A 112 3.45 -8.30 -5.78
C PRO A 112 2.79 -6.91 -5.75
N PRO A 113 1.88 -6.66 -4.78
CA PRO A 113 1.29 -5.34 -4.61
C PRO A 113 2.35 -4.26 -4.41
N SER A 114 2.08 -3.09 -4.99
CA SER A 114 2.84 -1.86 -4.75
C SER A 114 2.43 -1.17 -3.45
N LEU A 115 3.30 -0.31 -2.93
CA LEU A 115 2.93 0.67 -1.91
C LEU A 115 2.86 2.05 -2.54
N ALA A 116 1.85 2.83 -2.18
CA ALA A 116 1.69 4.21 -2.60
C ALA A 116 1.66 5.12 -1.37
N PHE A 117 2.39 6.21 -1.44
CA PHE A 117 2.53 7.19 -0.36
C PHE A 117 1.91 8.50 -0.82
N ALA A 118 0.79 8.86 -0.19
CA ALA A 118 0.05 10.08 -0.51
C ALA A 118 0.34 11.15 0.54
N ARG A 119 0.67 12.36 0.10
CA ARG A 119 0.93 13.48 1.01
C ARG A 119 -0.36 13.90 1.72
N VAL A 120 -0.36 13.80 3.05
CA VAL A 120 -1.38 14.33 3.95
C VAL A 120 -0.67 15.17 5.02
N PRO A 121 -0.98 16.47 5.16
CA PRO A 121 -0.26 17.35 6.08
C PRO A 121 -0.58 17.07 7.55
N GLU A 122 -1.73 16.46 7.84
CA GLU A 122 -2.08 16.04 9.19
C GLU A 122 -1.29 14.79 9.61
N GLY A 123 -0.63 14.86 10.77
CA GLY A 123 0.03 13.71 11.36
C GLY A 123 -0.96 12.62 11.81
N LYS A 124 -0.45 11.39 11.95
CA LYS A 124 -1.21 10.24 12.43
C LYS A 124 -1.84 10.49 13.80
N ALA A 125 -3.16 10.28 13.91
CA ALA A 125 -3.92 10.53 15.14
C ALA A 125 -4.20 9.27 15.98
N VAL A 126 -4.32 8.11 15.34
CA VAL A 126 -4.63 6.82 15.99
C VAL A 126 -3.76 5.73 15.39
N LYS A 127 -3.74 4.54 16.00
CA LYS A 127 -3.06 3.38 15.40
C LYS A 127 -3.65 3.03 14.04
N ASN A 128 -2.82 2.48 13.15
CA ASN A 128 -3.31 2.00 11.86
C ASN A 128 -4.31 0.85 12.07
N ARG A 129 -5.34 0.81 11.21
CA ARG A 129 -6.34 -0.28 11.18
C ARG A 129 -5.93 -1.43 10.24
N LEU A 130 -4.82 -1.23 9.54
CA LEU A 130 -4.18 -2.17 8.65
C LEU A 130 -2.70 -2.26 9.06
N HIS A 131 -2.17 -3.47 9.00
CA HIS A 131 -0.76 -3.78 9.23
C HIS A 131 -0.14 -4.33 7.96
N ILE A 132 1.09 -3.90 7.70
CA ILE A 132 1.94 -4.51 6.69
C ILE A 132 2.79 -5.54 7.42
N ASP A 133 2.74 -6.78 6.95
CA ASP A 133 3.56 -7.86 7.49
C ASP A 133 4.67 -8.18 6.50
N VAL A 134 5.90 -8.22 6.99
CA VAL A 134 7.09 -8.59 6.21
C VAL A 134 7.74 -9.83 6.79
N ASN A 135 8.25 -10.67 5.91
CA ASN A 135 9.00 -11.86 6.26
C ASN A 135 10.46 -11.66 5.82
N PRO A 136 11.44 -11.88 6.70
CA PRO A 136 12.83 -11.99 6.26
C PRO A 136 12.98 -13.09 5.21
N SER A 137 13.86 -12.88 4.22
CA SER A 137 14.12 -13.87 3.16
C SER A 137 15.54 -14.40 3.15
N ASP A 138 16.51 -13.58 3.56
CA ASP A 138 17.94 -13.90 3.51
C ASP A 138 18.59 -14.06 4.90
N ARG A 139 17.88 -13.73 5.98
CA ARG A 139 18.40 -13.70 7.36
C ARG A 139 17.35 -14.09 8.41
N GLU A 140 17.79 -14.22 9.66
CA GLU A 140 16.92 -14.44 10.81
C GLU A 140 16.15 -13.18 11.21
N GLN A 141 14.98 -13.34 11.83
CA GLN A 141 14.12 -12.24 12.26
C GLN A 141 14.86 -11.18 13.09
N ALA A 142 15.65 -11.59 14.08
CA ALA A 142 16.40 -10.65 14.92
C ALA A 142 17.40 -9.81 14.11
N ALA A 143 18.10 -10.42 13.16
CA ALA A 143 19.06 -9.71 12.31
C ALA A 143 18.36 -8.74 11.35
N GLU A 144 17.16 -9.07 10.89
CA GLU A 144 16.35 -8.14 10.09
C GLU A 144 15.82 -6.98 10.92
N VAL A 145 15.33 -7.24 12.14
CA VAL A 145 14.91 -6.18 13.07
C VAL A 145 16.04 -5.19 13.30
N GLU A 146 17.26 -5.64 13.62
CA GLU A 146 18.42 -4.76 13.80
C GLU A 146 18.73 -3.92 12.56
N ARG A 147 18.63 -4.51 11.36
CA ARG A 147 18.81 -3.78 10.10
C ARG A 147 17.75 -2.70 9.91
N LEU A 148 16.49 -3.02 10.19
CA LEU A 148 15.36 -2.09 10.06
C LEU A 148 15.46 -0.93 11.06
N LEU A 149 15.90 -1.21 12.29
CA LEU A 149 16.19 -0.17 13.28
C LEU A 149 17.31 0.77 12.79
N ALA A 150 18.37 0.23 12.18
CA ALA A 150 19.43 1.03 11.59
C ALA A 150 18.96 1.90 10.39
N LEU A 151 17.87 1.52 9.72
CA LEU A 151 17.22 2.33 8.68
C LEU A 151 16.28 3.41 9.24
N GLY A 152 16.08 3.46 10.56
CA GLY A 152 15.24 4.45 11.23
C GLY A 152 13.88 3.94 11.71
N ALA A 153 13.62 2.62 11.61
CA ALA A 153 12.46 2.04 12.28
C ALA A 153 12.62 2.12 13.80
N ARG A 154 11.51 2.01 14.53
CA ARG A 154 11.49 1.98 16.00
C ARG A 154 10.63 0.86 16.52
N HIS A 155 11.00 0.25 17.64
CA HIS A 155 10.10 -0.66 18.34
C HIS A 155 8.82 0.06 18.79
N VAL A 156 7.68 -0.63 18.68
CA VAL A 156 6.40 -0.15 19.19
C VAL A 156 5.61 -1.25 19.85
N ASP A 157 4.85 -0.86 20.86
CA ASP A 157 3.86 -1.70 21.50
C ASP A 157 2.46 -1.20 21.10
N VAL A 158 1.71 -2.09 20.46
CA VAL A 158 0.30 -1.89 20.05
C VAL A 158 -0.66 -2.76 20.84
N GLY A 159 -0.20 -3.32 21.96
CA GLY A 159 -0.90 -4.27 22.81
C GLY A 159 -0.70 -5.73 22.38
N GLN A 160 0.39 -6.02 21.66
CA GLN A 160 0.79 -7.41 21.40
C GLN A 160 1.30 -8.06 22.70
N GLY A 161 0.90 -9.31 22.96
CA GLY A 161 1.42 -10.07 24.11
C GLY A 161 2.85 -10.56 23.89
N ASP A 162 3.49 -11.07 24.95
CA ASP A 162 4.86 -11.61 24.88
C ASP A 162 4.96 -12.94 24.13
N ASP A 163 3.82 -13.59 23.83
CA ASP A 163 3.71 -14.89 23.19
C ASP A 163 3.54 -14.83 21.66
N VAL A 164 3.61 -13.63 21.08
CA VAL A 164 3.51 -13.45 19.62
C VAL A 164 4.82 -13.83 18.92
N SER A 165 4.69 -14.31 17.67
CA SER A 165 5.86 -14.71 16.85
C SER A 165 6.40 -13.59 15.96
N TRP A 166 5.92 -12.35 16.11
CA TRP A 166 6.36 -11.22 15.32
C TRP A 166 6.90 -10.11 16.19
N VAL A 167 7.76 -9.27 15.61
CA VAL A 167 8.22 -8.04 16.22
C VAL A 167 7.49 -6.88 15.57
N THR A 168 6.77 -6.08 16.35
CA THR A 168 6.11 -4.87 15.84
C THR A 168 7.09 -3.69 15.86
N LEU A 169 7.27 -3.09 14.69
CA LEU A 169 8.04 -1.88 14.49
C LEU A 169 7.12 -0.78 13.96
N ALA A 170 7.57 0.46 14.04
CA ALA A 170 7.03 1.56 13.27
C ALA A 170 8.09 2.11 12.33
N ASP A 171 7.66 2.51 11.14
CA ASP A 171 8.52 3.20 10.18
C ASP A 171 8.90 4.62 10.66
N ILE A 172 9.63 5.34 9.80
CA ILE A 172 10.12 6.70 10.09
C ILE A 172 9.02 7.74 10.31
N GLU A 173 7.77 7.45 9.93
CA GLU A 173 6.60 8.30 10.17
C GLU A 173 5.66 7.76 11.25
N GLY A 174 5.98 6.60 11.82
CA GLY A 174 5.23 6.01 12.90
C GLY A 174 4.09 5.08 12.47
N ASN A 175 4.07 4.63 11.20
CA ASN A 175 3.14 3.59 10.77
C ASN A 175 3.62 2.23 11.24
N GLU A 176 2.74 1.48 11.89
CA GLU A 176 3.08 0.19 12.47
C GLU A 176 3.11 -0.94 11.41
N PHE A 177 4.13 -1.80 11.48
CA PHE A 177 4.29 -2.97 10.64
C PHE A 177 4.95 -4.11 11.43
N CYS A 178 4.76 -5.35 10.98
CA CYS A 178 5.25 -6.54 11.69
C CYS A 178 6.37 -7.23 10.91
N VAL A 179 7.45 -7.58 11.61
CA VAL A 179 8.46 -8.52 11.10
C VAL A 179 8.11 -9.89 11.63
N LEU A 180 7.65 -10.79 10.76
CA LEU A 180 7.21 -12.13 11.13
C LEU A 180 8.41 -13.08 11.33
N ALA A 181 8.30 -14.04 12.25
CA ALA A 181 9.38 -15.01 12.50
C ALA A 181 9.60 -15.99 11.35
N ARG A 182 8.56 -16.26 10.55
CA ARG A 182 8.68 -17.16 9.40
C ARG A 182 9.59 -16.53 8.34
N ARG A 183 10.60 -17.27 7.91
CA ARG A 183 11.39 -16.92 6.72
C ARG A 183 10.67 -17.35 5.44
N VAL A 184 10.76 -16.56 4.38
CA VAL A 184 10.19 -16.88 3.05
C VAL A 184 11.29 -16.86 2.00
N GLU A 185 11.36 -17.91 1.19
CA GLU A 185 12.35 -18.08 0.11
C GLU A 185 11.84 -17.54 -1.23
#